data_AF-A0A6L9UHB3-F1
#
_entry.id   AF-A0A6L9UHB3-F1
#
_cell.length_a   1.000
_cell.length_b   1.000
_cell.length_c   1.000
_cell.angle_alpha   90.00
_cell.angle_beta   90.00
_cell.angle_gamma   90.00
#
_symmetry.space_group_name_H-M   'P 1'
#
loop_
_entity.id
_entity.type
_entity.pdbx_description
1 polymer ?
#
loop_
_entity_poly.entity_id
_entity_poly.type
_entity_poly.pdbx_seq_one_letter_code
_entity_poly.pdbx_strand_id
1 'polypeptide(L)'
;MQRYHQLMEGVFRPDELEVLQAVFNEIIEQIWFDLNEFSREAFAGQVIQLYRSGSTDFAKFKELSLLMARAHFSRDDAEEKQKAMKRLGEARRRSPSADD
;
A
#
# COMPACT_ATOMS: atom_id res chain seq x y z
N MET A 1 -11.55 -29.30 -9.09
CA MET A 1 -12.49 -28.75 -8.09
C MET A 1 -12.00 -27.36 -7.66
N GLN A 2 -12.30 -26.32 -8.45
CA GLN A 2 -11.99 -24.94 -8.09
C GLN A 2 -13.11 -24.44 -7.15
N ARG A 3 -12.80 -24.30 -5.87
CA ARG A 3 -13.74 -23.79 -4.88
C ARG A 3 -13.85 -22.28 -5.05
N TYR A 4 -14.84 -21.85 -5.82
CA TYR A 4 -15.31 -20.47 -5.84
C TYR A 4 -15.70 -20.04 -4.43
N HIS A 5 -14.78 -19.38 -3.72
CA HIS A 5 -15.10 -18.65 -2.50
C HIS A 5 -15.54 -17.25 -2.95
N GLN A 6 -16.83 -17.13 -3.24
CA GLN A 6 -17.50 -15.84 -3.14
C GLN A 6 -17.25 -15.36 -1.71
N LEU A 7 -16.30 -14.43 -1.57
CA LEU A 7 -16.00 -13.70 -0.36
C LEU A 7 -17.26 -12.88 -0.02
N MET A 8 -18.19 -13.52 0.69
CA MET A 8 -19.27 -12.82 1.37
C MET A 8 -18.66 -11.75 2.27
N GLU A 9 -19.28 -10.58 2.23
CA GLU A 9 -18.85 -9.37 2.92
C GLU A 9 -18.39 -9.64 4.36
N GLY A 10 -17.10 -9.41 4.62
CA GLY A 10 -16.61 -9.01 5.93
C GLY A 10 -16.12 -10.09 6.89
N VAL A 11 -16.11 -11.38 6.53
CA VAL A 11 -15.61 -12.43 7.44
C VAL A 11 -14.41 -13.16 6.83
N PHE A 12 -13.21 -12.80 7.30
CA PHE A 12 -12.00 -13.57 7.05
C PHE A 12 -11.95 -14.78 7.98
N ARG A 13 -11.56 -15.94 7.46
CA ARG A 13 -11.25 -17.09 8.30
C ARG A 13 -9.89 -16.91 8.99
N PRO A 14 -9.64 -17.58 10.12
CA PRO A 14 -8.36 -17.48 10.83
C PRO A 14 -7.15 -17.81 9.95
N ASP A 15 -7.25 -18.84 9.11
CA ASP A 15 -6.21 -19.24 8.15
C ASP A 15 -5.93 -18.15 7.11
N GLU A 16 -6.98 -17.46 6.65
CA GLU A 16 -6.83 -16.34 5.72
C GLU A 16 -6.16 -15.14 6.41
N LEU A 17 -6.50 -14.85 7.66
CA LEU A 17 -5.88 -13.78 8.44
C LEU A 17 -4.39 -14.06 8.71
N GLU A 18 -4.03 -15.29 9.04
CA GLU A 18 -2.62 -15.69 9.21
C GLU A 18 -1.81 -15.45 7.94
N VAL A 19 -2.38 -15.81 6.78
CA VAL A 19 -1.78 -15.58 5.46
C VAL A 19 -1.58 -14.09 5.18
N LEU A 20 -2.60 -13.27 5.42
CA LEU A 20 -2.51 -11.81 5.23
C LEU A 20 -1.49 -11.17 6.16
N GLN A 21 -1.47 -11.61 7.42
CA GLN A 21 -0.53 -11.10 8.41
C GLN A 21 0.91 -11.48 8.07
N ALA A 22 1.15 -12.70 7.59
CA ALA A 22 2.48 -13.14 7.15
C ALA A 22 3.01 -12.28 5.99
N VAL A 23 2.18 -12.03 4.97
CA VAL A 23 2.56 -11.18 3.82
C VAL A 23 2.80 -9.74 4.25
N PHE A 24 1.92 -9.21 5.11
CA PHE A 24 2.08 -7.87 5.66
C PHE A 24 3.41 -7.72 6.41
N ASN A 25 3.67 -8.61 7.38
CA ASN A 25 4.88 -8.59 8.20
C ASN A 25 6.16 -8.68 7.35
N GLU A 26 6.19 -9.62 6.40
CA GLU A 26 7.37 -9.81 5.53
C GLU A 26 7.71 -8.57 4.70
N ILE A 27 6.70 -7.81 4.28
CA ILE A 27 6.88 -6.62 3.46
C ILE A 27 7.25 -5.40 4.30
N ILE A 28 6.65 -5.21 5.48
CA ILE A 28 7.01 -4.08 6.34
C ILE A 28 8.42 -4.22 6.94
N GLU A 29 8.92 -5.44 7.10
CA GLU A 29 10.29 -5.71 7.58
C GLU A 29 11.36 -5.36 6.55
N GLN A 30 10.98 -5.05 5.31
CA GLN A 30 11.93 -4.68 4.28
C GLN A 30 12.54 -3.29 4.54
N ILE A 31 13.86 -3.18 4.35
CA ILE A 31 14.63 -1.95 4.63
C ILE A 31 14.15 -0.70 3.86
N TRP A 32 13.51 -0.91 2.71
CA TRP A 32 13.00 0.13 1.82
C TRP A 32 11.58 0.57 2.17
N PHE A 33 10.87 -0.14 3.06
CA PHE A 33 9.50 0.18 3.44
C PHE A 33 9.48 1.36 4.42
N ASP A 34 8.57 2.29 4.21
CA ASP A 34 8.34 3.40 5.13
C ASP A 34 7.58 2.92 6.38
N LEU A 35 8.30 2.79 7.49
CA LEU A 35 7.79 2.24 8.74
C LEU A 35 6.88 3.19 9.54
N ASN A 36 6.51 4.36 9.01
CA ASN A 36 5.59 5.26 9.69
C ASN A 36 4.17 4.66 9.85
N GLU A 37 3.44 5.11 10.86
CA GLU A 37 2.12 4.57 11.23
C GLU A 37 1.12 4.65 10.08
N PHE A 38 1.09 5.78 9.36
CA PHE A 38 0.21 6.00 8.21
C PHE A 38 0.47 4.97 7.09
N SER A 39 1.73 4.70 6.78
CA SER A 39 2.12 3.77 5.71
C SER A 39 1.78 2.33 6.08
N ARG A 40 1.95 1.96 7.35
CA ARG A 40 1.53 0.64 7.85
C ARG A 40 0.02 0.45 7.75
N GLU A 41 -0.76 1.42 8.22
CA GLU A 41 -2.22 1.36 8.18
C GLU A 41 -2.76 1.34 6.74
N ALA A 42 -2.27 2.25 5.90
CA ALA A 42 -2.66 2.33 4.50
C ALA A 42 -2.27 1.06 3.73
N PHE A 43 -1.10 0.48 4.01
CA PHE A 43 -0.68 -0.76 3.38
C PHE A 43 -1.54 -1.95 3.84
N ALA A 44 -1.85 -2.07 5.13
CA ALA A 44 -2.73 -3.12 5.65
C ALA A 44 -4.11 -3.09 4.96
N GLY A 45 -4.68 -1.90 4.77
CA GLY A 45 -5.94 -1.72 4.03
C GLY A 45 -5.86 -2.21 2.58
N GLN A 46 -4.76 -1.93 1.88
CA GLN A 46 -4.58 -2.37 0.50
C GLN A 46 -4.36 -3.89 0.38
N VAL A 47 -3.62 -4.50 1.31
CA VAL A 47 -3.43 -5.96 1.37
C VAL A 47 -4.78 -6.68 1.52
N ILE A 48 -5.63 -6.18 2.41
CA ILE A 48 -7.01 -6.68 2.61
C ILE A 48 -7.83 -6.49 1.32
N GLN A 49 -7.79 -5.31 0.71
CA GLN A 49 -8.54 -5.04 -0.53
C GLN A 49 -8.10 -5.92 -1.70
N LEU A 50 -6.79 -6.16 -1.83
CA LEU A 50 -6.21 -7.02 -2.85
C LEU A 50 -6.59 -8.50 -2.66
N TYR A 51 -6.71 -8.95 -1.42
CA TYR A 51 -7.20 -10.29 -1.14
C TYR A 51 -8.68 -10.41 -1.51
N ARG A 52 -9.47 -9.40 -1.14
CA ARG A 52 -10.90 -9.32 -1.46
C ARG A 52 -11.21 -9.28 -2.96
N SER A 53 -10.27 -8.85 -3.80
CA SER A 53 -10.44 -8.85 -5.26
C SER A 53 -10.38 -10.25 -5.89
N GLY A 54 -10.13 -11.29 -5.09
CA GLY A 54 -10.18 -12.69 -5.53
C GLY A 54 -8.82 -13.27 -5.92
N SER A 55 -7.73 -12.67 -5.44
CA SER A 55 -6.38 -13.24 -5.59
C SER A 55 -6.26 -14.53 -4.76
N THR A 56 -6.55 -15.67 -5.39
CA THR A 56 -6.57 -17.00 -4.71
C THR A 56 -5.23 -17.73 -4.72
N ASP A 57 -4.25 -17.22 -5.46
CA ASP A 57 -2.90 -17.76 -5.53
C ASP A 57 -1.99 -16.97 -4.58
N PHE A 58 -1.51 -17.62 -3.52
CA PHE A 58 -0.69 -17.01 -2.49
C PHE A 58 0.61 -16.41 -3.03
N ALA A 59 1.26 -17.09 -3.98
CA ALA A 59 2.53 -16.61 -4.54
C ALA A 59 2.31 -15.31 -5.33
N LYS A 60 1.23 -15.28 -6.13
CA LYS A 60 0.86 -14.09 -6.90
C LYS A 60 0.35 -12.96 -6.01
N PHE A 61 -0.41 -13.29 -4.97
CA PHE A 61 -0.88 -12.31 -4.01
C PHE A 61 0.29 -11.59 -3.34
N LYS A 62 1.27 -12.35 -2.85
CA LYS A 62 2.49 -11.80 -2.25
C LYS A 62 3.27 -10.93 -3.23
N GLU A 63 3.45 -11.38 -4.47
CA GLU A 63 4.13 -10.60 -5.51
C GLU A 63 3.41 -9.28 -5.80
N LEU A 64 2.09 -9.31 -5.92
CA LEU A 64 1.27 -8.11 -6.12
C LEU A 64 1.34 -7.15 -4.92
N SER A 65 1.26 -7.67 -3.69
CA SER A 65 1.43 -6.88 -2.47
C SER A 65 2.82 -6.23 -2.41
N LEU A 66 3.87 -6.94 -2.82
CA LEU A 66 5.24 -6.42 -2.85
C LEU A 66 5.40 -5.30 -3.90
N LEU A 67 4.88 -5.50 -5.10
CA LEU A 67 4.94 -4.51 -6.18
C LEU A 67 4.19 -3.23 -5.80
N MET A 68 2.99 -3.37 -5.24
CA MET A 68 2.20 -2.28 -4.71
C MET A 68 2.93 -1.55 -3.57
N ALA A 69 3.56 -2.31 -2.66
CA ALA A 69 4.31 -1.75 -1.56
C ALA A 69 5.48 -0.90 -2.01
N ARG A 70 6.24 -1.38 -3.00
CA ARG A 70 7.33 -0.61 -3.61
C ARG A 70 6.84 0.66 -4.28
N ALA A 71 5.72 0.61 -4.99
CA ALA A 71 5.20 1.76 -5.74
C ALA A 71 4.66 2.89 -4.85
N HIS A 72 4.17 2.57 -3.65
CA HIS A 72 3.44 3.54 -2.82
C HIS A 72 4.04 3.80 -1.44
N PHE A 73 4.87 2.88 -0.92
CA PHE A 73 5.36 2.90 0.45
C PHE A 73 6.89 2.76 0.53
N SER A 74 7.62 2.97 -0.57
CA SER A 74 9.07 3.04 -0.53
C SER A 74 9.56 4.38 0.03
N ARG A 75 10.58 4.34 0.90
CA ARG A 75 11.20 5.51 1.54
C ARG A 75 11.78 6.50 0.52
N ASP A 76 12.33 5.99 -0.58
CA ASP A 76 12.96 6.81 -1.62
C ASP A 76 11.93 7.71 -2.32
N ASP A 77 10.71 7.21 -2.53
CA ASP A 77 9.63 7.99 -3.13
C ASP A 77 8.95 8.91 -2.11
N ALA A 78 8.90 8.55 -0.83
CA ALA A 78 8.23 9.35 0.20
C ALA A 78 8.92 10.70 0.44
N GLU A 79 10.25 10.71 0.61
CA GLU A 79 11.01 11.94 0.80
C GLU A 79 11.04 12.81 -0.46
N GLU A 80 11.23 12.22 -1.64
CA GLU A 80 11.24 12.96 -2.90
C GLU A 80 9.84 13.49 -3.26
N LYS A 81 8.78 12.74 -3.01
CA LYS A 81 7.39 13.22 -3.15
C LYS A 81 7.11 14.34 -2.15
N GLN A 82 7.56 14.24 -0.90
CA GLN A 82 7.36 15.30 0.09
C GLN A 82 8.15 16.57 -0.26
N LYS A 83 9.40 16.45 -0.74
CA LYS A 83 10.18 17.57 -1.26
C LYS A 83 9.54 18.17 -2.51
N ALA A 84 9.08 17.34 -3.46
CA ALA A 84 8.41 17.80 -4.67
C ALA A 84 7.12 18.56 -4.34
N MET A 85 6.33 18.05 -3.40
CA MET A 85 5.08 18.66 -2.95
C MET A 85 5.33 19.95 -2.16
N LYS A 86 6.38 20.00 -1.35
CA LYS A 86 6.85 21.24 -0.69
C LYS A 86 7.31 22.29 -1.70
N ARG A 87 8.11 21.91 -2.70
CA ARG A 87 8.54 22.79 -3.81
C ARG A 87 7.37 23.32 -4.62
N LEU A 88 6.38 22.49 -4.91
CA LEU A 88 5.13 22.89 -5.57
C LEU A 88 4.33 23.89 -4.72
N GLY A 89 4.24 23.67 -3.41
CA GLY A 89 3.60 24.61 -2.49
C GLY A 89 4.33 25.96 -2.39
N GLU A 90 5.66 25.93 -2.39
CA GLU A 90 6.52 27.13 -2.40
C GLU A 90 6.45 27.89 -3.73
N ALA A 91 6.42 27.17 -4.87
CA ALA A 91 6.24 27.76 -6.19
C ALA A 91 4.88 28.45 -6.32
N ARG A 92 3.81 27.81 -5.82
CA ARG A 92 2.44 28.37 -5.83
C ARG A 92 2.29 29.60 -4.91
N ARG A 93 3.04 29.71 -3.82
CA ARG A 93 3.11 30.93 -3.00
C ARG A 93 3.97 32.02 -3.63
N ARG A 94 4.91 31.67 -4.50
CA ARG A 94 5.82 32.60 -5.18
C ARG A 94 5.27 33.15 -6.48
N SER A 95 4.20 32.61 -7.05
CA SER A 95 3.48 33.26 -8.15
C SER A 95 2.81 34.52 -7.60
N PRO A 96 3.33 35.73 -7.87
CA PRO A 96 2.56 36.93 -7.63
C PRO A 96 1.42 36.91 -8.64
N SER A 97 0.24 37.31 -8.21
CA SER A 97 -0.80 37.82 -9.10
C SER A 97 -0.17 38.88 -10.01
N ALA A 98 0.21 38.47 -11.21
CA ALA A 98 0.36 39.35 -12.33
C ALA A 98 -1.03 39.43 -12.95
N ASP A 99 -1.83 40.37 -12.47
CA ASP A 99 -2.83 41.06 -13.28
C ASP A 99 -3.16 42.40 -12.57
N ASP A 100 -3.03 43.45 -13.37
CA ASP A 100 -3.21 44.89 -13.13
C ASP A 100 -4.50 45.28 -12.41
#